data_AF-A0A2A9P620-F1
#
_entry.id   AF-A0A2A9P620-F1
#
_cell.length_a   1.000
_cell.length_b   1.000
_cell.length_c   1.000
_cell.angle_alpha   90.00
_cell.angle_beta   90.00
_cell.angle_gamma   90.00
#
_symmetry.space_group_name_H-M   'P 1'
#
loop_
_entity.id
_entity.type
_entity.pdbx_description
1 polymer ?
#
loop_
_entity_poly.entity_id
_entity_poly.type
_entity_poly.pdbx_seq_one_letter_code
_entity_poly.pdbx_strand_id
1 'polypeptide(L)'
;MSSPTEPSLSTILTSVRRSALSAHNRLASIRTDADFVSSAAQRLGRPVVANERCGSWYVRPGTAAASAYFKSTDGHERAWKFSTRRLNLHLVDLAEGHDGERRRKRRGTEVGIVS
;
A
#
# COMPACT_ATOMS: atom_id res chain seq x y z
N MET A 1 25.88 6.97 -48.59
CA MET A 1 24.64 6.73 -47.82
C MET A 1 25.06 6.00 -46.55
N SER A 2 24.97 6.63 -45.38
CA SER A 2 25.42 6.04 -44.11
C SER A 2 24.34 5.09 -43.58
N SER A 3 24.71 3.86 -43.25
CA SER A 3 23.83 2.83 -42.69
C SER A 3 23.29 3.27 -41.33
N PRO A 4 22.01 2.99 -40.97
CA PRO A 4 21.50 3.30 -39.65
C PRO A 4 22.31 2.53 -38.60
N THR A 5 22.83 3.26 -37.61
CA THR A 5 23.58 2.68 -36.50
C THR A 5 22.60 1.96 -35.58
N GLU A 6 22.70 0.64 -35.50
CA GLU A 6 21.87 -0.15 -34.58
C GLU A 6 22.08 0.33 -33.14
N PRO A 7 20.99 0.61 -32.40
CA PRO A 7 21.09 1.12 -31.04
C PRO A 7 21.71 0.06 -30.13
N SER A 8 22.68 0.47 -29.31
CA SER A 8 23.28 -0.42 -28.31
C SER A 8 22.25 -0.86 -27.26
N LEU A 9 22.49 -2.02 -26.63
CA LEU A 9 21.65 -2.57 -25.56
C LEU A 9 21.35 -1.53 -24.46
N SER A 10 22.37 -0.77 -24.05
CA SER A 10 22.24 0.29 -23.03
C SER A 10 21.21 1.37 -23.44
N THR A 11 21.22 1.77 -24.71
CA THR A 11 20.26 2.74 -25.26
C THR A 11 18.83 2.20 -25.22
N ILE A 12 18.64 0.93 -25.56
CA ILE A 12 17.33 0.25 -25.51
C ILE A 12 16.83 0.17 -24.06
N LEU A 13 17.65 -0.30 -23.11
CA LEU A 13 17.25 -0.38 -21.69
C LEU A 13 16.93 0.99 -21.09
N THR A 14 17.71 2.01 -21.46
CA THR A 14 17.47 3.39 -21.01
C THR A 14 16.16 3.93 -21.58
N SER A 15 15.85 3.60 -22.85
CA SER A 15 14.57 3.93 -23.48
C SER A 15 13.40 3.28 -22.74
N VAL A 16 13.48 1.96 -22.48
CA VAL A 16 12.45 1.22 -21.73
C VAL A 16 12.24 1.82 -20.34
N ARG A 17 13.31 2.12 -19.59
CA ARG A 17 13.22 2.77 -18.27
C ARG A 17 12.53 4.12 -18.35
N ARG A 18 12.88 4.96 -19.33
CA ARG A 18 12.22 6.28 -19.51
C ARG A 18 10.73 6.13 -19.80
N SER A 19 10.37 5.19 -20.68
CA SER A 19 8.97 4.89 -20.98
C SER A 19 8.22 4.41 -19.74
N ALA A 20 8.80 3.50 -18.94
CA ALA A 20 8.21 3.01 -17.70
C ALA A 20 7.96 4.14 -16.68
N LEU A 21 8.81 5.17 -16.65
CA LEU A 21 8.71 6.32 -15.75
C LEU A 21 7.84 7.47 -16.30
N SER A 22 7.19 7.28 -17.46
CA SER A 22 6.30 8.28 -18.04
C SER A 22 5.13 8.63 -17.10
N ALA A 23 4.63 9.87 -17.21
CA ALA A 23 3.47 10.32 -16.42
C ALA A 23 2.25 9.42 -16.64
N HIS A 24 2.02 8.98 -17.88
CA HIS A 24 0.95 8.04 -18.22
C HIS A 24 1.07 6.73 -17.43
N ASN A 25 2.24 6.08 -17.45
CA ASN A 25 2.45 4.82 -16.75
C ASN A 25 2.34 4.97 -15.23
N ARG A 26 2.80 6.10 -14.67
CA ARG A 26 2.62 6.40 -13.25
C ARG A 26 1.14 6.52 -12.89
N LEU A 27 0.36 7.29 -13.64
CA LEU A 27 -1.08 7.45 -13.40
C LEU A 27 -1.85 6.14 -13.59
N ALA A 28 -1.49 5.34 -14.60
CA ALA A 28 -2.07 4.02 -14.83
C ALA A 28 -1.77 3.05 -13.69
N SER A 29 -0.54 3.06 -13.17
CA SER A 29 -0.16 2.28 -11.97
C SER A 29 -0.99 2.73 -10.76
N ILE A 30 -1.04 4.04 -10.48
CA ILE A 30 -1.80 4.60 -9.35
C ILE A 30 -3.27 4.17 -9.40
N ARG A 31 -3.90 4.26 -10.58
CA ARG A 31 -5.29 3.81 -10.78
C ARG A 31 -5.44 2.32 -10.49
N THR A 32 -4.55 1.49 -11.02
CA THR A 32 -4.57 0.04 -10.84
C THR A 32 -4.41 -0.34 -9.36
N ASP A 33 -3.49 0.32 -8.66
CA ASP A 33 -3.27 0.15 -7.23
C ASP A 33 -4.49 0.60 -6.41
N ALA A 34 -5.17 1.68 -6.81
CA ALA A 34 -6.39 2.12 -6.16
C ALA A 34 -7.56 1.13 -6.33
N ASP A 35 -7.66 0.49 -7.49
CA ASP A 35 -8.61 -0.60 -7.74
C ASP A 35 -8.31 -1.82 -6.87
N PHE A 36 -7.03 -2.19 -6.78
CA PHE A 36 -6.57 -3.28 -5.92
C PHE A 36 -6.89 -3.02 -4.45
N VAL A 37 -6.58 -1.83 -3.91
CA VAL A 37 -6.86 -1.46 -2.51
C VAL A 37 -8.36 -1.54 -2.23
N SER A 38 -9.19 -1.04 -3.15
CA SER A 38 -10.66 -1.08 -3.02
C SER A 38 -11.17 -2.54 -2.95
N SER A 39 -10.68 -3.40 -3.85
CA SER A 39 -11.01 -4.83 -3.89
C SER A 39 -10.53 -5.57 -2.63
N ALA A 40 -9.30 -5.31 -2.18
CA ALA A 40 -8.74 -5.91 -0.99
C ALA A 40 -9.55 -5.54 0.26
N ALA A 41 -9.93 -4.26 0.40
CA ALA A 41 -10.76 -3.79 1.51
C ALA A 41 -12.12 -4.48 1.55
N GLN A 42 -12.78 -4.60 0.40
CA GLN A 42 -14.07 -5.29 0.28
C GLN A 42 -13.94 -6.77 0.66
N ARG A 43 -12.91 -7.47 0.16
CA ARG A 43 -12.68 -8.89 0.45
C ARG A 43 -12.33 -9.16 1.91
N LEU A 44 -11.59 -8.24 2.53
CA LEU A 44 -11.19 -8.36 3.94
C LEU A 44 -12.28 -7.86 4.90
N GLY A 45 -13.26 -7.11 4.41
CA GLY A 45 -14.27 -6.46 5.25
C GLY A 45 -13.65 -5.46 6.22
N ARG A 46 -12.54 -4.82 5.83
CA ARG A 46 -11.76 -3.93 6.70
C ARG A 46 -11.79 -2.49 6.18
N PRO A 47 -11.81 -1.49 7.10
CA PRO A 47 -11.73 -0.09 6.71
C PRO A 47 -10.37 0.21 6.08
N VAL A 48 -10.37 1.06 5.06
CA VAL A 48 -9.13 1.54 4.44
C VAL A 48 -8.64 2.77 5.19
N VAL A 49 -7.39 2.72 5.62
CA VAL A 49 -6.69 3.85 6.23
C VAL A 49 -5.59 4.31 5.28
N ALA A 50 -5.70 5.53 4.77
CA ALA A 50 -4.70 6.10 3.88
C ALA A 50 -3.49 6.59 4.68
N ASN A 51 -2.28 6.14 4.34
CA ASN A 51 -1.07 6.78 4.89
C ASN A 51 -0.76 8.07 4.11
N GLU A 52 -0.86 9.22 4.75
CA GLU A 52 -0.64 10.55 4.14
C GLU A 52 0.75 10.77 3.55
N ARG A 53 1.73 9.87 3.79
CA ARG A 53 3.02 9.93 3.10
C ARG A 53 2.91 9.57 1.62
N CYS A 54 2.20 8.48 1.31
CA CYS A 54 2.16 7.91 -0.04
C CYS A 54 0.85 7.17 -0.34
N GLY A 55 0.13 6.70 0.68
CA GLY A 55 -1.06 5.87 0.54
C GLY A 55 -2.29 6.62 0.04
N SER A 56 -2.37 7.95 0.20
CA SER A 56 -3.50 8.74 -0.30
C SER A 56 -3.67 8.67 -1.82
N TRP A 57 -2.60 8.38 -2.57
CA TRP A 57 -2.66 8.17 -4.02
C TRP A 57 -3.49 6.94 -4.42
N TYR A 58 -3.55 5.93 -3.55
CA TYR A 58 -4.18 4.64 -3.84
C TYR A 58 -5.54 4.47 -3.17
N VAL A 59 -6.09 5.54 -2.58
CA VAL A 59 -7.42 5.49 -1.97
C VAL A 59 -8.32 6.45 -2.72
N ARG A 60 -9.50 5.96 -3.13
CA ARG A 60 -10.47 6.81 -3.82
C ARG A 60 -10.94 7.93 -2.90
N PRO A 61 -11.17 9.15 -3.43
CA PRO A 61 -11.77 10.22 -2.65
C PRO A 61 -13.11 9.77 -2.05
N GLY A 62 -13.28 9.98 -0.74
CA GLY A 62 -14.50 9.61 -0.01
C GLY A 62 -14.60 8.13 0.41
N THR A 63 -13.64 7.26 0.07
CA THR A 63 -13.67 5.85 0.50
C THR A 63 -12.73 5.53 1.67
N ALA A 64 -11.88 6.49 2.06
CA ALA A 64 -11.01 6.33 3.22
C ALA A 64 -11.83 6.44 4.51
N ALA A 65 -11.67 5.49 5.43
CA ALA A 65 -12.29 5.56 6.75
C ALA A 65 -11.52 6.51 7.68
N ALA A 66 -10.19 6.59 7.51
CA ALA A 66 -9.32 7.51 8.21
C ALA A 66 -8.02 7.75 7.43
N SER A 67 -7.25 8.72 7.89
CA SER A 67 -5.87 8.98 7.45
C SER A 67 -4.88 8.64 8.55
N ALA A 68 -3.69 8.20 8.21
CA ALA A 68 -2.59 7.96 9.15
C ALA A 68 -1.30 8.58 8.64
N TYR A 69 -0.34 8.78 9.53
CA TYR A 69 0.99 9.27 9.18
C TYR A 69 2.05 8.37 9.80
N PHE A 70 2.37 7.26 9.12
CA PHE A 70 3.45 6.34 9.52
C PHE A 70 4.73 6.64 8.75
N LYS A 71 5.87 6.64 9.43
CA LYS A 71 7.21 6.63 8.84
C LYS A 71 7.73 5.19 8.79
N SER A 72 8.70 4.92 7.91
CA SER A 72 9.33 3.59 7.80
C SER A 72 10.00 3.12 9.10
N THR A 73 10.35 4.04 10.00
CA THR A 73 10.93 3.75 11.30
C THR A 73 9.93 3.23 12.32
N ASP A 74 8.63 3.43 12.11
CA ASP A 74 7.62 3.20 13.15
C ASP A 74 7.30 1.70 13.35
N GLY A 75 7.87 0.81 12.52
CA GLY A 75 7.69 -0.65 12.60
C GLY A 75 8.99 -1.46 12.68
N HIS A 76 10.15 -0.83 12.83
CA HIS A 76 11.43 -1.54 12.97
C HIS A 76 11.67 -1.95 14.44
N GLU A 77 12.10 -3.19 14.66
CA GLU A 77 12.57 -3.63 15.98
C GLU A 77 13.68 -2.69 16.49
N ARG A 78 13.56 -2.27 17.76
CA ARG A 78 14.44 -1.30 18.46
C ARG A 78 14.24 0.18 18.08
N ALA A 79 13.30 0.52 17.20
CA ALA A 79 12.95 1.90 16.85
C ALA A 79 11.62 2.34 17.48
N TRP A 80 11.46 2.18 18.80
CA TRP A 80 10.29 2.62 19.57
C TRP A 80 10.22 4.15 19.78
N LYS A 81 10.81 4.94 18.89
CA LYS A 81 10.69 6.41 18.96
C LYS A 81 9.32 6.81 18.46
N PHE A 82 8.34 6.67 19.34
CA PHE A 82 6.97 7.07 19.07
C PHE A 82 6.93 8.59 18.89
N SER A 83 6.45 9.03 17.73
CA SER A 83 6.34 10.45 17.42
C SER A 83 5.23 11.06 18.27
N THR A 84 5.59 11.74 19.36
CA THR A 84 4.65 12.46 20.25
C THR A 84 3.81 13.52 19.53
N ARG A 85 4.25 13.98 18.35
CA ARG A 85 3.54 14.94 17.51
C ARG A 85 2.50 14.32 16.56
N ARG A 86 2.59 13.01 16.27
CA ARG A 86 1.77 12.34 15.23
C ARG A 86 1.46 10.92 15.66
N LEU A 87 0.62 10.84 16.69
CA LEU A 87 0.40 9.65 17.49
C LEU A 87 -0.47 8.59 16.80
N ASN A 88 -1.25 8.98 15.78
CA ASN A 88 -2.24 8.14 15.09
C ASN A 88 -3.23 7.40 16.03
N LEU A 89 -3.51 7.95 17.24
CA LEU A 89 -4.34 7.29 18.25
C LEU A 89 -5.80 7.07 17.82
N HIS A 90 -6.31 7.89 16.91
CA HIS A 90 -7.65 7.73 16.33
C HIS A 90 -7.83 6.39 15.59
N LEU A 91 -6.73 5.69 15.26
CA LEU A 91 -6.79 4.34 14.71
C LEU A 91 -7.13 3.28 15.75
N VAL A 92 -6.95 3.56 17.04
CA VAL A 92 -7.33 2.65 18.13
C VAL A 92 -8.85 2.51 18.17
N ASP A 93 -9.58 3.62 18.14
CA ASP A 93 -11.04 3.63 18.11
C ASP A 93 -11.57 2.93 16.84
N LEU A 94 -10.92 3.17 15.70
CA LEU A 94 -11.25 2.50 14.45
C LEU A 94 -10.98 0.98 14.52
N ALA A 95 -9.91 0.56 15.18
CA ALA A 95 -9.60 -0.86 15.35
C ALA A 95 -10.60 -1.55 16.30
N GLU A 96 -10.99 -0.88 17.39
CA GLU A 96 -12.01 -1.37 18.32
C GLU A 96 -13.36 -1.58 17.63
N GLY A 97 -13.80 -0.61 16.83
CA GLY A 97 -15.06 -0.69 16.08
C GLY A 97 -15.09 -1.74 14.95
N HIS A 98 -13.93 -2.24 14.54
CA HIS A 98 -13.79 -3.19 13.41
C HIS A 98 -13.16 -4.53 13.85
N ASP A 99 -13.53 -5.02 15.03
CA ASP A 99 -13.17 -6.33 15.56
C ASP A 99 -11.64 -6.53 15.62
N GLY A 100 -10.93 -5.55 16.22
CA GLY A 100 -9.50 -5.60 16.53
C GLY A 100 -9.05 -7.01 16.94
N GLU A 101 -8.43 -7.71 15.98
CA GLU A 101 -8.10 -9.13 16.04
C GLU A 101 -9.09 -10.07 16.75
N ARG A 102 -10.40 -9.97 16.51
CA ARG A 102 -11.25 -11.15 16.74
C ARG A 102 -10.92 -12.16 15.66
N ARG A 103 -9.98 -13.07 15.96
CA ARG A 103 -9.95 -14.38 15.31
C ARG A 103 -11.39 -14.87 15.33
N ARG A 104 -12.02 -15.00 14.15
CA ARG A 104 -13.27 -15.71 13.99
C ARG A 104 -13.07 -17.02 14.73
N LYS A 105 -13.68 -17.17 15.90
CA LYS A 105 -13.75 -18.45 16.60
C LYS A 105 -14.65 -19.30 15.71
N ARG A 106 -14.07 -19.90 14.67
CA ARG A 106 -14.70 -20.98 13.92
C ARG A 106 -15.00 -22.02 14.98
N ARG A 107 -16.29 -22.19 15.29
CA ARG A 107 -16.77 -23.27 16.14
C ARG A 107 -16.18 -24.58 15.59
N GLY A 108 -15.49 -25.27 16.48
CA GLY A 108 -14.83 -26.57 16.38
C GLY A 108 -14.58 -27.18 15.00
N THR A 109 -13.32 -27.18 14.56
CA THR A 109 -12.64 -28.42 14.12
C THR A 109 -11.13 -28.16 14.26
N GLU A 110 -10.43 -29.01 15.02
CA GLU A 110 -8.96 -29.05 15.08
C GLU A 110 -8.38 -29.19 13.68
N VAL A 111 -7.35 -28.41 13.31
CA VAL A 111 -6.35 -28.85 12.33
C VAL A 111 -5.00 -28.15 12.55
N GLY A 112 -3.98 -28.98 12.79
CA GLY A 112 -2.52 -28.85 12.66
C GLY A 112 -1.84 -27.51 12.40
N ILE A 113 -0.81 -27.25 13.23
CA ILE A 113 0.33 -26.39 12.91
C ILE A 113 1.19 -27.12 11.85
N VAL A 114 1.55 -26.44 10.76
CA VAL A 114 2.70 -26.80 9.92
C VAL A 114 3.56 -25.55 9.80
N SER A 115 4.87 -25.73 10.05
CA SER A 115 5.93 -24.72 10.18
C SER A 115 6.04 -23.72 9.04
#